data_AF-A0A7V2TU21-F1
#
_entry.id   AF-A0A7V2TU21-F1
#
_cell.length_a   1.000
_cell.length_b   1.000
_cell.length_c   1.000
_cell.angle_alpha   90.00
_cell.angle_beta   90.00
_cell.angle_gamma   90.00
#
_symmetry.space_group_name_H-M   'P 1'
#
loop_
_entity.id
_entity.type
_entity.pdbx_description
1 polymer ?
#
loop_
_entity_poly.entity_id
_entity_poly.type
_entity_poly.pdbx_seq_one_letter_code
_entity_poly.pdbx_strand_id
1 'polypeptide(L)'
;MEMAPQKGRRAGRSIVSDKPVVLVAFEEQDNLGVGYIASALLEAGFRIKIIDFRVGEQALLLHLLQLDPVAVGFSIIFQHHIEKFKALLSYLRENGVACHFCAGGHYPSLRHRELLDYLPELDSVVLFEGEITFVHLVEALVAGRNWKRIAGIAYRRNGVHRVNPLRPLVRDLDSFSPPVRLPLREYAFGKKYATLLAGRG
;
A
#
# COMPACT_ATOMS: atom_id res chain seq x y z
N MET A 1 -17.67 12.69 -36.50
CA MET A 1 -17.40 11.34 -35.98
C MET A 1 -15.96 11.36 -35.51
N GLU A 2 -15.76 11.75 -34.25
CA GLU A 2 -14.46 12.11 -33.69
C GLU A 2 -13.85 10.86 -33.04
N MET A 3 -12.68 10.46 -33.53
CA MET A 3 -11.99 9.25 -33.07
C MET A 3 -11.41 9.50 -31.68
N ALA A 4 -11.85 8.69 -30.71
CA ALA A 4 -11.26 8.63 -29.37
C ALA A 4 -9.76 8.25 -29.46
N PRO A 5 -8.88 8.84 -28.62
CA PRO A 5 -7.46 8.52 -28.65
C PRO A 5 -7.25 7.09 -28.13
N GLN A 6 -6.57 6.27 -28.94
CA GLN A 6 -6.09 4.95 -28.55
C GLN A 6 -5.16 5.07 -27.33
N LYS A 7 -5.53 4.40 -26.23
CA LYS A 7 -4.64 4.18 -25.07
C LYS A 7 -3.36 3.50 -25.56
N GLY A 8 -2.26 4.24 -25.57
CA GLY A 8 -0.94 3.72 -25.87
C GLY A 8 -0.56 2.63 -24.88
N ARG A 9 -0.54 1.37 -25.34
CA ARG A 9 0.13 0.27 -24.65
C ARG A 9 1.61 0.64 -24.50
N ARG A 10 2.04 0.96 -23.28
CA ARG A 10 3.47 1.04 -22.97
C ARG A 10 4.07 -0.35 -23.11
N ALA A 11 4.75 -0.58 -24.23
CA ALA A 11 5.61 -1.72 -24.45
C ALA A 11 6.86 -1.58 -23.56
N GLY A 12 6.90 -2.35 -22.48
CA GLY A 12 8.08 -2.61 -21.67
C GLY A 12 7.85 -3.96 -21.00
N ARG A 13 8.75 -4.92 -21.20
CA ARG A 13 8.64 -6.29 -20.63
C ARG A 13 8.23 -6.21 -19.15
N SER A 14 7.04 -6.69 -18.85
CA SER A 14 6.49 -6.71 -17.50
C SER A 14 7.38 -7.61 -16.64
N ILE A 15 8.01 -7.01 -15.62
CA ILE A 15 8.70 -7.74 -14.57
C ILE A 15 7.60 -8.28 -13.65
N VAL A 16 6.90 -9.32 -14.09
CA VAL A 16 5.86 -9.96 -13.27
C VAL A 16 6.57 -10.88 -12.29
N SER A 17 6.53 -10.54 -11.00
CA SER A 17 6.92 -11.48 -9.95
C SER A 17 5.81 -12.51 -9.76
N ASP A 18 6.18 -13.77 -9.59
CA ASP A 18 5.23 -14.80 -9.15
C ASP A 18 4.74 -14.56 -7.72
N LYS A 19 5.56 -13.84 -6.92
CA LYS A 19 5.27 -13.48 -5.53
C LYS A 19 4.26 -12.33 -5.45
N PRO A 20 3.24 -12.41 -4.59
CA PRO A 20 2.23 -11.37 -4.48
C PRO A 20 2.73 -10.15 -3.69
N VAL A 21 1.94 -9.08 -3.75
CA VAL A 21 1.98 -7.97 -2.78
C VAL A 21 0.82 -8.16 -1.80
N VAL A 22 1.09 -8.05 -0.51
CA VAL A 22 0.05 -8.13 0.53
C VAL A 22 -0.25 -6.73 1.05
N LEU A 23 -1.52 -6.38 1.12
CA LEU A 23 -2.01 -5.13 1.71
C LEU A 23 -2.75 -5.48 3.01
N VAL A 24 -2.26 -4.95 4.13
CA VAL A 24 -2.87 -5.11 5.45
C VAL A 24 -3.62 -3.84 5.81
N ALA A 25 -4.93 -3.96 6.00
CA ALA A 25 -5.82 -2.82 6.20
C ALA A 25 -7.02 -3.19 7.07
N PHE A 26 -7.69 -2.21 7.67
CA PHE A 26 -9.00 -2.46 8.29
C PHE A 26 -10.08 -2.58 7.20
N GLU A 27 -10.83 -3.69 7.20
CA GLU A 27 -11.93 -3.96 6.25
C GLU A 27 -13.33 -3.83 6.90
N GLU A 28 -13.45 -3.13 8.03
CA GLU A 28 -14.74 -2.87 8.67
C GLU A 28 -15.68 -2.02 7.81
N GLN A 29 -15.09 -1.15 6.99
CA GLN A 29 -15.77 -0.28 6.03
C GLN A 29 -15.03 -0.32 4.68
N ASP A 30 -15.64 0.29 3.67
CA ASP A 30 -15.08 0.39 2.32
C ASP A 30 -13.77 1.21 2.34
N ASN A 31 -12.61 0.55 2.32
CA ASN A 31 -11.30 1.19 2.35
C ASN A 31 -10.84 1.54 0.93
N LEU A 32 -11.37 2.64 0.40
CA LEU A 32 -11.11 3.06 -0.97
C LEU A 32 -9.63 3.35 -1.24
N GLY A 33 -8.89 3.88 -0.26
CA GLY A 33 -7.46 4.17 -0.44
C GLY A 33 -6.69 2.89 -0.78
N VAL A 34 -6.89 1.83 0.00
CA VAL A 34 -6.29 0.52 -0.27
C VAL A 34 -6.84 -0.09 -1.55
N GLY A 35 -8.13 0.10 -1.85
CA GLY A 35 -8.75 -0.35 -3.09
C GLY A 35 -8.13 0.26 -4.35
N TYR A 36 -7.79 1.55 -4.34
CA TYR A 36 -7.10 2.22 -5.44
C TYR A 36 -5.65 1.74 -5.59
N ILE A 37 -4.93 1.56 -4.49
CA ILE A 37 -3.58 0.96 -4.50
C ILE A 37 -3.63 -0.46 -5.10
N ALA A 38 -4.61 -1.27 -4.67
CA ALA A 38 -4.81 -2.62 -5.17
C ALA A 38 -5.12 -2.61 -6.68
N SER A 39 -5.97 -1.70 -7.14
CA SER A 39 -6.26 -1.54 -8.57
C SER A 39 -5.01 -1.16 -9.36
N ALA A 40 -4.22 -0.19 -8.88
CA ALA A 40 -3.00 0.24 -9.57
C ALA A 40 -1.95 -0.89 -9.67
N LEU A 41 -1.82 -1.71 -8.62
CA LEU A 41 -0.95 -2.89 -8.64
C LEU A 41 -1.44 -3.95 -9.63
N LEU A 42 -2.76 -4.20 -9.69
CA LEU A 42 -3.35 -5.12 -10.66
C LEU A 42 -3.14 -4.65 -12.10
N GLU A 43 -3.31 -3.36 -12.37
CA GLU A 43 -3.04 -2.77 -13.70
C GLU A 43 -1.57 -2.88 -14.10
N ALA A 44 -0.65 -2.77 -13.13
CA ALA A 44 0.78 -2.98 -13.34
C ALA A 44 1.17 -4.47 -13.51
N GLY A 45 0.22 -5.39 -13.36
CA GLY A 45 0.41 -6.83 -13.56
C GLY A 45 0.82 -7.61 -12.31
N PHE A 46 0.75 -7.02 -11.11
CA PHE A 46 1.07 -7.71 -9.87
C PHE A 46 -0.10 -8.53 -9.34
N ARG A 47 0.20 -9.66 -8.70
CA ARG A 47 -0.76 -10.40 -7.88
C ARG A 47 -0.88 -9.70 -6.53
N ILE A 48 -2.11 -9.54 -6.04
CA ILE A 48 -2.37 -8.89 -4.75
C ILE A 48 -3.18 -9.77 -3.81
N LYS A 49 -3.03 -9.53 -2.51
CA LYS A 49 -3.92 -10.04 -1.46
C LYS A 49 -4.17 -8.93 -0.46
N ILE A 50 -5.45 -8.65 -0.18
CA ILE A 50 -5.84 -7.79 0.93
C ILE A 50 -6.16 -8.69 2.12
N ILE A 51 -5.64 -8.35 3.30
CA ILE A 51 -5.87 -9.07 4.56
C ILE A 51 -6.30 -8.06 5.62
N ASP A 52 -7.44 -8.35 6.27
CA ASP A 52 -7.92 -7.54 7.38
C ASP A 52 -6.91 -7.56 8.54
N PHE A 53 -6.51 -6.39 9.03
CA PHE A 53 -5.66 -6.25 10.20
C PHE A 53 -6.20 -7.01 11.44
N ARG A 54 -7.52 -7.18 11.54
CA ARG A 54 -8.19 -7.83 12.68
C ARG A 54 -8.05 -9.35 12.73
N VAL A 55 -7.48 -10.01 11.71
CA VAL A 55 -7.23 -11.47 11.76
C VAL A 55 -6.25 -11.87 12.87
N GLY A 56 -5.48 -10.91 13.40
CA GLY A 56 -4.51 -11.13 14.46
C GLY A 56 -3.14 -11.55 13.94
N GLU A 57 -2.14 -11.41 14.80
CA GLU A 57 -0.71 -11.52 14.43
C GLU A 57 -0.35 -12.93 13.94
N GLN A 58 -0.83 -13.97 14.62
CA GLN A 58 -0.54 -15.36 14.26
C GLN A 58 -1.14 -15.76 12.91
N ALA A 59 -2.41 -15.41 12.65
CA ALA A 59 -3.05 -15.72 11.38
C ALA A 59 -2.40 -14.95 10.22
N LEU A 60 -2.07 -13.66 10.45
CA LEU A 60 -1.36 -12.86 9.46
C LEU A 60 0.04 -13.43 9.18
N LEU A 61 0.79 -13.85 10.20
CA LEU A 61 2.08 -14.53 10.03
C LEU A 61 1.96 -15.76 9.12
N LEU A 62 1.00 -16.66 9.40
CA LEU A 62 0.78 -17.86 8.59
C LEU A 62 0.47 -17.51 7.12
N HIS A 63 -0.37 -16.49 6.90
CA HIS A 63 -0.62 -16.01 5.54
C HIS A 63 0.65 -15.49 4.86
N LEU A 64 1.46 -14.68 5.55
CA LEU A 64 2.67 -14.10 4.97
C LEU A 64 3.74 -15.15 4.67
N LEU A 65 3.92 -16.14 5.55
CA LEU A 65 4.83 -17.26 5.30
C LEU A 65 4.38 -18.14 4.13
N GLN A 66 3.08 -18.39 4.02
CA GLN A 66 2.53 -19.17 2.91
C GLN A 66 2.60 -18.43 1.58
N LEU A 67 2.34 -17.12 1.58
CA LEU A 67 2.28 -16.31 0.37
C LEU A 67 3.66 -15.87 -0.12
N ASP A 68 4.65 -15.80 0.78
CA ASP A 68 6.02 -15.31 0.50
C ASP A 68 6.02 -14.04 -0.36
N PRO A 69 5.44 -12.92 0.14
CA PRO A 69 5.22 -11.73 -0.68
C PRO A 69 6.50 -10.95 -0.96
N VAL A 70 6.48 -10.18 -2.05
CA VAL A 70 7.56 -9.21 -2.34
C VAL A 70 7.58 -8.09 -1.30
N ALA A 71 6.40 -7.62 -0.94
CA ALA A 71 6.22 -6.51 -0.01
C ALA A 71 4.89 -6.63 0.74
N VAL A 72 4.85 -6.06 1.93
CA VAL A 72 3.64 -5.86 2.73
C VAL A 72 3.40 -4.36 2.90
N GLY A 73 2.24 -3.89 2.43
CA GLY A 73 1.77 -2.52 2.61
C GLY A 73 0.81 -2.43 3.80
N PHE A 74 1.18 -1.69 4.84
CA PHE A 74 0.34 -1.44 6.01
C PHE A 74 -0.39 -0.11 5.87
N SER A 75 -1.72 -0.16 5.81
CA SER A 75 -2.58 1.03 5.81
C SER A 75 -2.84 1.50 7.24
N ILE A 76 -2.11 2.52 7.69
CA ILE A 76 -2.23 3.09 9.04
C ILE A 76 -3.03 4.39 8.94
N ILE A 77 -4.35 4.28 9.07
CA ILE A 77 -5.28 5.42 9.01
C ILE A 77 -5.52 6.06 10.38
N PHE A 78 -5.48 5.27 11.46
CA PHE A 78 -5.78 5.75 12.82
C PHE A 78 -4.58 5.65 13.75
N GLN A 79 -4.16 6.78 14.32
CA GLN A 79 -2.98 6.85 15.19
C GLN A 79 -3.12 6.04 16.48
N HIS A 80 -4.34 5.80 16.96
CA HIS A 80 -4.57 5.02 18.19
C HIS A 80 -4.29 3.52 18.02
N HIS A 81 -4.02 3.05 16.78
CA HIS A 81 -3.61 1.67 16.51
C HIS A 81 -2.08 1.49 16.42
N ILE A 82 -1.28 2.55 16.55
CA ILE A 82 0.18 2.47 16.36
C ILE A 82 0.83 1.43 17.27
N GLU A 83 0.39 1.31 18.53
CA GLU A 83 0.91 0.27 19.44
C GLU A 83 0.62 -1.15 18.94
N LYS A 84 -0.56 -1.38 18.38
CA LYS A 84 -0.92 -2.68 17.80
C LYS A 84 -0.10 -2.96 16.54
N PHE A 85 0.14 -1.94 15.70
CA PHE A 85 1.01 -2.08 14.54
C PHE A 85 2.45 -2.37 14.98
N LYS A 86 2.94 -1.74 16.05
CA LYS A 86 4.28 -2.01 16.59
C LYS A 86 4.42 -3.47 17.01
N ALA A 87 3.53 -3.94 17.87
CA ALA A 87 3.52 -5.34 18.32
C ALA A 87 3.47 -6.31 17.13
N LEU A 88 2.57 -6.05 16.17
CA LEU A 88 2.46 -6.85 14.96
C LEU A 88 3.75 -6.87 14.14
N LEU A 89 4.34 -5.71 13.85
CA LEU A 89 5.52 -5.64 12.98
C LEU A 89 6.73 -6.33 13.62
N SER A 90 6.95 -6.09 14.93
CA SER A 90 8.00 -6.78 15.69
C SER A 90 7.77 -8.29 15.66
N TYR A 91 6.55 -8.75 15.95
CA TYR A 91 6.18 -10.17 15.91
C TYR A 91 6.45 -10.80 14.53
N LEU A 92 6.06 -10.13 13.45
CA LEU A 92 6.29 -10.64 12.09
C LEU A 92 7.78 -10.76 11.75
N ARG A 93 8.60 -9.77 12.13
CA ARG A 93 10.06 -9.81 11.91
C ARG A 93 10.72 -10.92 12.73
N GLU A 94 10.39 -11.02 14.01
CA GLU A 94 10.92 -12.05 14.92
C GLU A 94 10.59 -13.47 14.44
N ASN A 95 9.47 -13.63 13.73
CA ASN A 95 9.02 -14.91 13.18
C ASN A 95 9.39 -15.09 11.68
N GLY A 96 10.39 -14.36 11.18
CA GLY A 96 11.05 -14.66 9.91
C GLY A 96 10.44 -13.99 8.67
N VAL A 97 9.50 -13.05 8.81
CA VAL A 97 9.00 -12.29 7.66
C VAL A 97 10.02 -11.23 7.24
N ALA A 98 10.80 -11.54 6.21
CA ALA A 98 11.92 -10.71 5.75
C ALA A 98 11.59 -9.80 4.54
N CYS A 99 10.41 -9.91 3.94
CA CYS A 99 10.00 -9.07 2.82
C CYS A 99 9.92 -7.58 3.19
N HIS A 100 9.81 -6.71 2.18
CA HIS A 100 9.80 -5.26 2.41
C HIS A 100 8.51 -4.81 3.11
N PHE A 101 8.63 -4.11 4.24
CA PHE A 101 7.51 -3.52 4.97
C PHE A 101 7.39 -2.03 4.67
N CYS A 102 6.24 -1.66 4.13
CA CYS A 102 5.93 -0.27 3.80
C CYS A 102 4.67 0.19 4.51
N ALA A 103 4.68 1.35 5.15
CA ALA A 103 3.47 1.98 5.66
C ALA A 103 2.95 3.05 4.69
N GLY A 104 1.64 3.29 4.75
CA GLY A 104 0.96 4.39 4.05
C GLY A 104 -0.32 4.79 4.77
N GLY A 105 -0.92 5.90 4.34
CA GLY A 105 -2.10 6.49 4.98
C GLY A 105 -1.80 7.85 5.59
N HIS A 106 -2.84 8.46 6.16
CA HIS A 106 -2.78 9.85 6.66
C HIS A 106 -1.72 10.03 7.74
N TYR A 107 -1.68 9.18 8.77
CA TYR A 107 -0.72 9.32 9.86
C TYR A 107 0.74 9.10 9.40
N PRO A 108 1.08 8.01 8.67
CA PRO A 108 2.42 7.85 8.11
C PRO A 108 2.84 9.02 7.22
N SER A 109 1.93 9.57 6.42
CA SER A 109 2.27 10.69 5.51
C SER A 109 2.64 11.97 6.26
N LEU A 110 1.98 12.27 7.38
CA LEU A 110 2.20 13.50 8.14
C LEU A 110 3.26 13.36 9.24
N ARG A 111 3.44 12.16 9.80
CA ARG A 111 4.33 11.87 10.94
C ARG A 111 5.33 10.78 10.63
N HIS A 112 5.82 10.73 9.39
CA HIS A 112 6.73 9.67 8.93
C HIS A 112 8.03 9.60 9.75
N ARG A 113 8.56 10.74 10.25
CA ARG A 113 9.79 10.77 11.06
C ARG A 113 9.58 9.99 12.36
N GLU A 114 8.58 10.42 13.13
CA GLU A 114 8.25 9.81 14.41
C GLU A 114 7.81 8.37 14.24
N LEU A 115 7.02 8.07 13.20
CA LEU A 115 6.59 6.70 12.92
C LEU A 115 7.78 5.80 12.60
N LEU A 116 8.72 6.25 11.77
CA LEU A 116 9.91 5.49 11.43
C LEU A 116 10.80 5.30 12.67
N ASP A 117 10.95 6.29 13.54
CA ASP A 117 11.74 6.09 14.77
C ASP A 117 11.03 5.13 15.73
N TYR A 118 9.70 5.17 15.78
CA TYR A 118 8.89 4.34 16.66
C TYR A 118 8.73 2.88 16.19
N LEU A 119 8.73 2.67 14.87
CA LEU A 119 8.58 1.37 14.19
C LEU A 119 9.84 1.03 13.38
N PRO A 120 10.91 0.54 14.04
CA PRO A 120 12.18 0.22 13.38
C PRO A 120 12.09 -0.93 12.36
N GLU A 121 11.01 -1.70 12.36
CA GLU A 121 10.76 -2.81 11.43
C GLU A 121 10.24 -2.35 10.05
N LEU A 122 9.73 -1.12 9.96
CA LEU A 122 9.34 -0.50 8.69
C LEU A 122 10.59 -0.16 7.87
N ASP A 123 10.58 -0.57 6.61
CA ASP A 123 11.63 -0.24 5.64
C ASP A 123 11.36 1.14 5.00
N SER A 124 10.09 1.44 4.71
CA SER A 124 9.70 2.70 4.06
C SER A 124 8.30 3.19 4.46
N VAL A 125 8.05 4.46 4.17
CA VAL A 125 6.72 5.07 4.18
C VAL A 125 6.46 5.68 2.81
N VAL A 126 5.31 5.35 2.21
CA VAL A 126 4.78 6.08 1.05
C VAL A 126 3.98 7.27 1.55
N LEU A 127 4.35 8.46 1.07
CA LEU A 127 3.79 9.74 1.49
C LEU A 127 2.66 10.15 0.54
N PHE A 128 1.52 10.52 1.11
CA PHE A 128 0.34 11.04 0.41
C PHE A 128 -0.20 10.08 -0.66
N GLU A 129 -0.21 10.49 -1.93
CA GLU A 129 -0.72 9.68 -3.05
C GLU A 129 0.19 8.48 -3.34
N GLY A 130 -0.34 7.29 -3.06
CA GLY A 130 0.43 6.07 -3.07
C GLY A 130 0.29 5.23 -4.33
N GLU A 131 -0.69 5.47 -5.19
CA GLU A 131 -1.08 4.57 -6.28
C GLU A 131 0.09 4.33 -7.22
N ILE A 132 0.76 5.40 -7.64
CA ILE A 132 1.91 5.28 -8.54
C ILE A 132 3.20 5.04 -7.74
N THR A 133 3.34 5.66 -6.57
CA THR A 133 4.55 5.55 -5.74
C THR A 133 4.79 4.12 -5.26
N PHE A 134 3.73 3.46 -4.79
CA PHE A 134 3.80 2.09 -4.29
C PHE A 134 4.02 1.08 -5.41
N VAL A 135 3.40 1.28 -6.59
CA VAL A 135 3.70 0.48 -7.79
C VAL A 135 5.18 0.58 -8.15
N HIS A 136 5.73 1.79 -8.23
CA HIS A 136 7.16 1.98 -8.53
C HIS A 136 8.06 1.35 -7.45
N LEU A 137 7.65 1.37 -6.18
CA LEU A 137 8.36 0.70 -5.09
C LEU A 137 8.42 -0.81 -5.33
N VAL A 138 7.27 -1.43 -5.57
CA VAL A 138 7.19 -2.88 -5.85
C VAL A 138 8.00 -3.24 -7.10
N GLU A 139 7.87 -2.49 -8.19
CA GLU A 139 8.66 -2.71 -9.42
C GLU A 139 10.17 -2.62 -9.16
N ALA A 140 10.62 -1.70 -8.31
CA ALA A 140 12.03 -1.59 -7.95
C ALA A 140 12.47 -2.80 -7.12
N LEU A 141 11.67 -3.24 -6.16
CA LEU A 141 11.95 -4.41 -5.32
C LEU A 141 12.05 -5.70 -6.14
N VAL A 142 11.09 -5.97 -7.02
CA VAL A 142 11.10 -7.16 -7.88
C VAL A 142 12.32 -7.14 -8.81
N ALA A 143 12.66 -5.98 -9.36
CA ALA A 143 13.79 -5.83 -10.27
C ALA A 143 15.16 -5.78 -9.56
N GLY A 144 15.22 -5.87 -8.22
CA GLY A 144 16.46 -5.69 -7.45
C GLY A 144 17.09 -4.29 -7.60
N ARG A 145 16.28 -3.29 -7.98
CA ARG A 145 16.72 -1.91 -8.19
C ARG A 145 16.66 -1.11 -6.89
N ASN A 146 17.39 -0.01 -6.85
CA ASN A 146 17.42 0.87 -5.69
C ASN A 146 16.13 1.68 -5.55
N TRP A 147 15.20 1.19 -4.71
CA TRP A 147 13.94 1.85 -4.40
C TRP A 147 14.09 3.17 -3.62
N LYS A 148 15.24 3.41 -2.96
CA LYS A 148 15.48 4.59 -2.12
C LYS A 148 15.55 5.91 -2.90
N ARG A 149 15.43 5.87 -4.23
CA ARG A 149 15.38 7.05 -5.12
C ARG A 149 13.96 7.41 -5.59
N ILE A 150 12.96 6.63 -5.21
CA ILE A 150 11.57 6.84 -5.67
C ILE A 150 10.98 8.06 -4.96
N ALA A 151 10.43 8.99 -5.74
CA ALA A 151 9.74 10.18 -5.24
C ALA A 151 8.56 9.80 -4.35
N GLY A 152 8.32 10.58 -3.28
CA GLY A 152 7.23 10.32 -2.32
C GLY A 152 7.52 9.21 -1.31
N ILE A 153 8.77 8.79 -1.14
CA ILE A 153 9.16 7.81 -0.11
C ILE A 153 9.97 8.47 1.01
N ALA A 154 9.60 8.17 2.26
CA ALA A 154 10.43 8.38 3.44
C ALA A 154 11.00 7.03 3.95
N TYR A 155 12.22 7.05 4.48
CA TYR A 155 12.91 5.86 4.99
C TYR A 155 14.04 6.21 5.95
N ARG A 156 14.58 5.22 6.66
CA ARG A 156 15.80 5.34 7.47
C ARG A 156 17.01 4.77 6.72
N ARG A 157 18.16 5.45 6.79
CA ARG A 157 19.45 4.94 6.32
C ARG A 157 20.50 5.24 7.37
N ASN A 158 21.07 4.20 7.98
CA ASN A 158 22.10 4.30 9.02
C ASN A 158 21.63 5.20 10.18
N GLY A 159 20.39 5.00 10.65
CA GLY A 159 19.77 5.82 11.70
C GLY A 159 19.34 7.23 11.28
N VAL A 160 19.65 7.66 10.04
CA VAL A 160 19.27 8.98 9.55
C VAL A 160 18.00 8.89 8.71
N HIS A 161 17.02 9.72 9.06
CA HIS A 161 15.79 9.85 8.32
C HIS A 161 16.00 10.56 6.97
N ARG A 162 15.44 10.00 5.90
CA ARG A 162 15.50 10.53 4.52
C ARG A 162 14.09 10.67 3.96
N VAL A 163 13.86 11.75 3.23
CA VAL A 163 12.62 12.01 2.48
C VAL A 163 13.00 12.36 1.07
N ASN A 164 12.44 11.62 0.12
CA ASN A 164 12.56 11.97 -1.29
C ASN A 164 11.52 13.05 -1.64
N PRO A 165 11.80 13.92 -2.62
CA PRO A 165 10.83 14.90 -3.10
C PRO A 165 9.47 14.25 -3.40
N LEU A 166 8.39 14.96 -3.08
CA LEU A 166 7.04 14.51 -3.41
C LEU A 166 6.84 14.47 -4.92
N ARG A 167 5.94 13.58 -5.35
CA ARG A 167 5.47 13.58 -6.73
C ARG A 167 4.50 14.75 -6.93
N PRO A 168 4.40 15.30 -8.17
CA PRO A 168 3.26 16.13 -8.52
C PRO A 168 1.95 15.38 -8.29
N LEU A 169 0.94 16.08 -7.78
CA LEU A 169 -0.41 15.53 -7.63
C LEU A 169 -0.97 15.09 -8.97
N VAL A 170 -1.69 13.97 -8.96
CA VAL A 170 -2.42 13.52 -10.14
C VAL A 170 -3.64 14.41 -10.35
N ARG A 171 -3.68 15.11 -11.49
CA ARG A 171 -4.76 16.05 -11.81
C ARG A 171 -6.01 15.38 -12.36
N ASP A 172 -5.82 14.34 -13.17
CA ASP A 172 -6.89 13.57 -13.77
C ASP A 172 -7.14 12.32 -12.92
N LEU A 173 -8.07 12.43 -11.96
CA LEU A 173 -8.42 11.33 -11.07
C LEU A 173 -9.19 10.21 -11.78
N ASP A 174 -9.85 10.52 -12.91
CA ASP A 174 -10.59 9.55 -13.73
C ASP A 174 -9.64 8.64 -14.52
N SER A 175 -8.34 8.97 -14.55
CA SER A 175 -7.32 8.12 -15.15
C SER A 175 -7.07 6.82 -14.36
N PHE A 176 -7.45 6.77 -13.08
CA PHE A 176 -7.32 5.57 -12.25
C PHE A 176 -8.47 4.59 -12.50
N SER A 177 -8.15 3.30 -12.55
CA SER A 177 -9.19 2.26 -12.54
C SER A 177 -10.03 2.30 -11.25
N PRO A 178 -11.30 1.86 -11.34
CA PRO A 178 -12.16 1.74 -10.17
C PRO A 178 -11.48 0.93 -9.05
N PRO A 179 -11.62 1.35 -7.78
CA PRO A 179 -10.93 0.69 -6.68
C PRO A 179 -11.44 -0.75 -6.52
N VAL A 180 -10.54 -1.64 -6.13
CA VAL A 180 -10.92 -3.00 -5.69
C VAL A 180 -11.79 -2.86 -4.45
N ARG A 181 -12.94 -3.53 -4.44
CA ARG A 181 -13.92 -3.48 -3.35
C ARG A 181 -14.36 -4.87 -2.96
N LEU A 182 -14.66 -5.04 -1.67
CA LEU A 182 -15.42 -6.19 -1.19
C LEU A 182 -16.91 -6.02 -1.51
N PRO A 183 -17.69 -7.12 -1.52
CA PRO A 183 -19.14 -7.04 -1.63
C PRO A 183 -19.73 -6.10 -0.55
N LEU A 184 -20.72 -5.28 -0.97
CA LEU A 184 -21.36 -4.32 -0.07
C LEU A 184 -22.02 -5.03 1.12
N ARG A 185 -21.71 -4.56 2.32
CA ARG A 185 -22.30 -5.03 3.57
C ARG A 185 -23.38 -4.07 4.07
N GLU A 186 -24.26 -4.58 4.92
CA GLU A 186 -25.21 -3.74 5.64
C GLU A 186 -24.46 -2.90 6.68
N TYR A 187 -24.79 -1.61 6.76
CA TYR A 187 -24.08 -0.65 7.60
C TYR A 187 -24.93 -0.13 8.74
N ALA A 188 -26.08 0.46 8.42
CA ALA A 188 -27.03 0.95 9.40
C ALA A 188 -28.45 0.68 8.91
N PHE A 189 -29.33 0.27 9.83
CA PHE A 189 -30.75 0.03 9.57
C PHE A 189 -31.02 -0.96 8.40
N GLY A 190 -30.18 -1.99 8.24
CA GLY A 190 -30.29 -2.96 7.15
C GLY A 190 -30.07 -2.38 5.75
N LYS A 191 -29.47 -1.18 5.66
CA LYS A 191 -29.15 -0.54 4.38
C LYS A 191 -27.71 -0.82 3.98
N LYS A 192 -27.53 -1.22 2.72
CA LYS A 192 -26.22 -1.26 2.06
C LYS A 192 -25.82 0.16 1.69
N TYR A 193 -24.54 0.45 1.77
CA TYR A 193 -23.95 1.71 1.32
C TYR A 193 -22.67 1.42 0.54
N ALA A 194 -22.25 2.36 -0.30
CA ALA A 194 -20.98 2.35 -0.99
C ALA A 194 -20.36 3.73 -0.85
N THR A 195 -19.05 3.79 -0.58
CA THR A 195 -18.33 5.06 -0.49
C THR A 195 -17.86 5.47 -1.88
N LEU A 196 -17.94 6.75 -2.21
CA LEU A 196 -17.35 7.32 -3.41
C LEU A 196 -16.33 8.39 -3.01
N LEU A 197 -15.17 8.37 -3.67
CA LEU A 197 -14.17 9.42 -3.53
C LEU A 197 -14.35 10.37 -4.72
N ALA A 198 -15.01 11.51 -4.48
CA ALA A 198 -15.31 12.51 -5.50
C ALA A 198 -14.22 13.59 -5.66
N GLY A 199 -13.19 13.56 -4.81
CA GLY A 199 -12.06 14.49 -4.83
C GLY A 199 -11.01 14.12 -3.79
N ARG A 200 -9.84 14.77 -3.86
CA ARG A 200 -8.69 14.61 -2.96
C ARG A 200 -8.17 15.97 -2.53
N GLY A 201 -7.51 16.06 -1.38
CA GLY A 201 -6.92 17.27 -0.81
C GLY A 201 -5.62 16.97 -0.07
#